data_AF-A0A0B1S0I9-F1
#
_entry.id   AF-A0A0B1S0I9-F1
#
_cell.length_a   1.000
_cell.length_b   1.000
_cell.length_c   1.000
_cell.angle_alpha   90.00
_cell.angle_beta   90.00
_cell.angle_gamma   90.00
#
_symmetry.space_group_name_H-M   'P 1'
#
loop_
_entity.id
_entity.type
_entity.pdbx_description
1 polymer ?
#
loop_
_entity_poly.entity_id
_entity_poly.type
_entity_poly.pdbx_seq_one_letter_code
_entity_poly.pdbx_strand_id
1 'polypeptide(L)'
;MTYWDKFVRRKTREKFKDQVDEEVLSSVLGEEKSSADTSFDYRYTCWLWIGVIMTNAQFLYRVFYLLCSACGVFISPFFYAFHLIDVVLSFPMLKAILQSVTHNLQQLILTIMMMLVVVYLYAVLAFNFFRKFYVQEGEDGEEPDRKCHNMLTCFIYHFYAGVRAGGGIGDELEPPYGDELEYPRMFYDISFFLFVIIILLAIMQGLIIDAFGELRDQQESATEKLESSCFICDIGKETFDRMPRGFEIHVTKEHNFANYLFFLQHLVNKDETEYTGQETYVREKYDNRDWDFFPVGECFVKQYEDQLLQS
;
A
#
# COMPACT_ATOMS: atom_id res chain seq x y z
N MET A 1 -27.19 0.66 -11.24
CA MET A 1 -28.17 1.74 -10.94
C MET A 1 -27.51 3.04 -10.48
N THR A 2 -26.31 3.00 -9.91
CA THR A 2 -25.61 4.17 -9.36
C THR A 2 -24.77 4.97 -10.36
N TYR A 3 -24.45 4.38 -11.52
CA TYR A 3 -23.72 5.08 -12.59
C TYR A 3 -24.61 6.07 -13.34
N TRP A 4 -24.03 7.20 -13.78
CA TRP A 4 -24.73 8.30 -14.43
C TRP A 4 -25.40 7.87 -15.74
N ASP A 5 -24.66 7.21 -16.64
CA ASP A 5 -25.21 6.77 -17.92
C ASP A 5 -26.00 5.47 -17.74
N LYS A 6 -27.33 5.57 -17.86
CA LYS A 6 -28.25 4.43 -17.78
C LYS A 6 -28.41 3.71 -19.11
N PHE A 7 -27.88 4.24 -20.21
CA PHE A 7 -28.05 3.70 -21.56
C PHE A 7 -26.87 2.85 -22.04
N VAL A 8 -25.93 2.50 -21.16
CA VAL A 8 -24.75 1.67 -21.48
C VAL A 8 -25.13 0.34 -22.16
N ARG A 9 -26.22 -0.31 -21.73
CA ARG A 9 -26.69 -1.57 -22.33
C ARG A 9 -27.07 -1.40 -23.81
N ARG A 10 -27.80 -0.33 -24.14
CA ARG A 10 -28.18 0.00 -25.52
C ARG A 10 -26.95 0.34 -26.36
N LYS A 11 -26.05 1.20 -25.85
CA LYS A 11 -24.80 1.56 -26.54
C LYS A 11 -23.91 0.34 -26.81
N THR A 12 -23.83 -0.59 -25.86
CA THR A 12 -23.08 -1.84 -26.01
C THR A 12 -23.69 -2.70 -27.10
N ARG A 13 -25.02 -2.81 -27.15
CA ARG A 13 -25.71 -3.53 -28.22
C ARG A 13 -25.40 -2.96 -29.59
N GLU A 14 -25.58 -1.65 -29.75
CA GLU A 14 -25.33 -0.98 -31.04
C GLU A 14 -23.88 -1.15 -31.50
N LYS A 15 -22.91 -1.10 -30.57
CA LYS A 15 -21.49 -1.27 -30.88
C LYS A 15 -21.11 -2.68 -31.34
N PHE A 16 -21.75 -3.71 -30.81
CA PHE A 16 -21.38 -5.13 -31.06
C PHE A 16 -22.39 -5.89 -31.93
N LYS A 17 -23.44 -5.23 -32.42
CA LYS A 17 -24.52 -5.84 -33.21
C LYS A 17 -24.02 -6.62 -34.43
N ASP A 18 -22.98 -6.13 -35.10
CA ASP A 18 -22.45 -6.76 -36.32
C ASP A 18 -21.45 -7.89 -36.03
N GLN A 19 -20.99 -8.03 -34.78
CA GLN A 19 -19.97 -9.00 -34.38
C GLN A 19 -20.54 -10.22 -33.65
N VAL A 20 -21.67 -10.05 -32.97
CA VAL A 20 -22.25 -11.07 -32.07
C VAL A 20 -23.75 -11.14 -32.29
N ASP A 21 -24.30 -12.36 -32.29
CA ASP A 21 -25.74 -12.60 -32.41
C ASP A 21 -26.54 -11.84 -31.33
N GLU A 22 -27.66 -11.26 -31.74
CA GLU A 22 -28.49 -10.39 -30.90
C GLU A 22 -29.11 -11.14 -29.70
N GLU A 23 -29.40 -12.43 -29.85
CA GLU A 23 -29.89 -13.31 -28.77
C GLU A 23 -28.83 -13.54 -27.68
N VAL A 24 -27.57 -13.74 -28.09
CA VAL A 24 -26.45 -13.88 -27.14
C VAL A 24 -26.21 -12.56 -26.42
N LEU A 25 -26.28 -11.44 -27.14
CA LEU A 25 -26.02 -10.12 -26.57
C LEU A 25 -27.11 -9.71 -25.58
N SER A 26 -28.38 -10.01 -25.86
CA SER A 26 -29.51 -9.71 -24.97
C SER A 26 -29.52 -10.58 -23.71
N SER A 27 -29.16 -11.86 -23.81
CA SER A 27 -29.05 -12.76 -22.66
C SER A 27 -27.88 -12.37 -21.73
N VAL A 28 -26.70 -12.06 -22.28
CA VAL A 28 -25.53 -11.62 -21.50
C VAL A 28 -25.78 -10.28 -20.80
N LEU A 29 -26.45 -9.33 -21.46
CA LEU A 29 -26.81 -8.03 -20.87
C LEU A 29 -27.93 -8.14 -19.82
N GLY A 30 -28.54 -9.32 -19.68
CA GLY A 30 -29.58 -9.60 -18.68
C GLY A 30 -30.87 -8.82 -18.94
N GLU A 31 -31.26 -8.68 -20.21
CA GLU A 31 -32.51 -8.00 -20.61
C GLU A 31 -33.74 -8.91 -20.59
N GLU A 32 -33.60 -10.16 -20.16
CA GLU A 32 -34.73 -11.10 -20.03
C GLU A 32 -35.77 -10.67 -18.98
N LYS A 33 -35.41 -9.78 -18.04
CA LYS A 33 -36.35 -9.18 -17.09
C LYS A 33 -37.02 -7.94 -17.70
N SER A 34 -38.36 -7.97 -17.77
CA SER A 34 -39.15 -6.81 -18.20
C SER A 34 -38.88 -5.60 -17.30
N SER A 35 -38.82 -4.40 -17.88
CA SER A 35 -38.64 -3.14 -17.17
C SER A 35 -39.76 -2.78 -16.16
N ALA A 36 -40.83 -3.57 -16.11
CA ALA A 36 -41.95 -3.42 -15.18
C ALA A 36 -41.84 -4.32 -13.92
N ASP A 37 -40.81 -5.17 -13.84
CA ASP A 37 -40.62 -6.07 -12.71
C ASP A 37 -39.93 -5.32 -11.55
N THR A 38 -40.72 -4.94 -10.54
CA THR A 38 -40.25 -4.28 -9.30
C THR A 38 -39.70 -5.27 -8.26
N SER A 39 -39.53 -6.54 -8.63
CA SER A 39 -38.95 -7.55 -7.75
C SER A 39 -37.53 -7.18 -7.31
N PHE A 40 -37.26 -7.40 -6.02
CA PHE A 40 -35.94 -7.14 -5.45
C PHE A 40 -34.87 -8.00 -6.12
N ASP A 41 -33.84 -7.37 -6.68
CA ASP A 41 -32.75 -8.09 -7.34
C ASP A 41 -31.74 -8.63 -6.31
N TYR A 42 -32.01 -9.86 -5.84
CA TYR A 42 -31.12 -10.57 -4.93
C TYR A 42 -29.71 -10.80 -5.49
N ARG A 43 -29.55 -10.94 -6.82
CA ARG A 43 -28.24 -11.17 -7.45
C ARG A 43 -27.39 -9.91 -7.37
N TYR A 44 -27.98 -8.76 -7.71
CA TYR A 44 -27.31 -7.46 -7.56
C TYR A 44 -26.96 -7.17 -6.11
N THR A 45 -27.90 -7.38 -5.19
CA THR A 45 -27.67 -7.17 -3.75
C THR A 45 -26.54 -8.06 -3.22
N CYS A 46 -26.52 -9.34 -3.60
CA CYS A 46 -25.46 -10.26 -3.20
C CYS A 46 -24.09 -9.81 -3.73
N TRP A 47 -24.00 -9.45 -5.02
CA TRP A 47 -22.78 -8.92 -5.62
C TRP A 47 -22.31 -7.62 -4.93
N LEU A 48 -23.24 -6.71 -4.65
CA LEU A 48 -22.93 -5.44 -4.00
C LEU A 48 -22.39 -5.67 -2.58
N TRP A 49 -23.05 -6.48 -1.77
CA TRP A 49 -22.64 -6.73 -0.39
C TRP A 49 -21.36 -7.55 -0.31
N ILE A 50 -21.32 -8.71 -0.95
CA ILE A 50 -20.19 -9.64 -0.82
C ILE A 50 -18.99 -9.19 -1.66
N GLY A 51 -19.23 -8.68 -2.87
CA GLY A 51 -18.18 -8.32 -3.81
C GLY A 51 -17.61 -6.91 -3.62
N VAL A 52 -18.45 -5.92 -3.29
CA VAL A 52 -18.03 -4.50 -3.27
C VAL A 52 -17.93 -3.94 -1.85
N ILE A 53 -18.95 -4.11 -1.01
CA ILE A 53 -18.99 -3.52 0.33
C ILE A 53 -18.02 -4.25 1.26
N MET A 54 -18.07 -5.58 1.29
CA MET A 54 -17.21 -6.40 2.16
C MET A 54 -15.72 -6.38 1.77
N THR A 55 -15.38 -5.97 0.54
CA THR A 55 -13.98 -5.84 0.11
C THR A 55 -13.40 -4.45 0.43
N ASN A 56 -14.23 -3.48 0.82
CA ASN A 56 -13.78 -2.13 1.15
C ASN A 56 -13.11 -2.10 2.53
N ALA A 57 -11.80 -1.83 2.55
CA ALA A 57 -11.00 -1.79 3.77
C ALA A 57 -11.50 -0.77 4.82
N GLN A 58 -12.00 0.39 4.40
CA GLN A 58 -12.54 1.41 5.32
C GLN A 58 -13.84 0.93 5.98
N PHE A 59 -14.69 0.23 5.21
CA PHE A 59 -15.92 -0.35 5.74
C PHE A 59 -15.59 -1.46 6.75
N LEU A 60 -14.71 -2.39 6.38
CA LEU A 60 -14.25 -3.47 7.27
C LEU A 60 -13.65 -2.93 8.57
N TYR A 61 -12.84 -1.86 8.49
CA TYR A 61 -12.29 -1.20 9.66
C TYR A 61 -13.38 -0.67 10.61
N ARG A 62 -14.41 0.01 10.07
CA ARG A 62 -15.54 0.51 10.88
C ARG A 62 -16.39 -0.61 11.49
N VAL A 63 -16.58 -1.71 10.75
CA VAL A 63 -17.26 -2.90 11.28
C VAL A 63 -16.45 -3.51 12.42
N PHE A 64 -15.14 -3.65 12.24
CA PHE A 64 -14.24 -4.15 13.29
C PHE A 64 -14.28 -3.24 14.53
N TYR A 65 -14.25 -1.92 14.34
CA TYR A 65 -14.39 -0.95 15.42
C TYR A 65 -15.69 -1.14 16.21
N LEU A 66 -16.83 -1.29 15.52
CA LEU A 66 -18.12 -1.57 16.15
C LEU A 66 -18.14 -2.91 16.89
N LEU A 67 -17.54 -3.95 16.31
CA LEU A 67 -17.41 -5.26 16.95
C LEU A 67 -16.59 -5.18 18.23
N CYS A 68 -15.47 -4.44 18.22
CA CYS A 68 -14.69 -4.19 19.43
C CYS A 68 -15.50 -3.44 20.50
N SER A 69 -16.34 -2.46 20.12
CA SER A 69 -17.22 -1.77 21.08
C SER A 69 -18.23 -2.74 21.69
N ALA A 70 -18.88 -3.58 20.89
CA ALA A 70 -19.84 -4.58 21.37
C ALA A 70 -19.16 -5.61 22.29
N CYS A 71 -17.99 -6.13 21.90
CA CYS A 71 -17.19 -7.02 22.76
C CYS A 71 -16.74 -6.34 24.06
N GLY A 72 -16.51 -5.02 24.02
CA GLY A 72 -16.23 -4.19 25.20
C GLY A 72 -17.34 -4.21 26.24
N VAL A 73 -18.59 -4.24 25.78
CA VAL A 73 -19.79 -4.31 26.64
C VAL A 73 -20.09 -5.74 27.10
N PHE A 74 -20.09 -6.70 26.17
CA PHE A 74 -20.61 -8.04 26.43
C PHE A 74 -19.57 -9.03 26.99
N ILE A 75 -18.27 -8.83 26.72
CA ILE A 75 -17.22 -9.80 27.06
C ILE A 75 -16.28 -9.22 28.12
N SER A 76 -15.58 -8.13 27.81
CA SER A 76 -14.60 -7.51 28.71
C SER A 76 -14.27 -6.07 28.31
N PRO A 77 -14.13 -5.13 29.27
CA PRO A 77 -13.70 -3.75 28.98
C PRO A 77 -12.35 -3.64 28.26
N PHE A 78 -11.52 -4.69 28.23
CA PHE A 78 -10.23 -4.70 27.51
C PHE A 78 -10.38 -4.31 26.03
N PHE A 79 -11.49 -4.66 25.37
CA PHE A 79 -11.65 -4.36 23.94
C PHE A 79 -11.77 -2.86 23.62
N TYR A 80 -12.04 -2.01 24.61
CA TYR A 80 -11.96 -0.55 24.42
C TYR A 80 -10.52 -0.08 24.14
N ALA A 81 -9.49 -0.81 24.56
CA ALA A 81 -8.10 -0.47 24.28
C ALA A 81 -7.78 -0.46 22.77
N PHE A 82 -8.41 -1.32 21.98
CA PHE A 82 -8.23 -1.34 20.52
C PHE A 82 -8.72 -0.07 19.83
N HIS A 83 -9.63 0.69 20.45
CA HIS A 83 -10.11 1.94 19.87
C HIS A 83 -9.02 3.01 19.85
N LEU A 84 -7.96 2.90 20.67
CA LEU A 84 -6.82 3.81 20.60
C LEU A 84 -6.03 3.68 19.29
N ILE A 85 -6.14 2.58 18.56
CA ILE A 85 -5.51 2.44 17.23
C ILE A 85 -6.08 3.49 16.26
N ASP A 86 -7.34 3.90 16.44
CA ASP A 86 -7.98 4.92 15.60
C ASP A 86 -7.29 6.30 15.73
N VAL A 87 -6.76 6.61 16.92
CA VAL A 87 -5.97 7.82 17.14
C VAL A 87 -4.75 7.82 16.23
N VAL A 88 -4.05 6.69 16.12
CA VAL A 88 -2.87 6.55 15.25
C VAL A 88 -3.23 6.74 13.78
N LEU A 89 -4.35 6.18 13.33
CA LEU A 89 -4.79 6.26 11.94
C LEU A 89 -5.41 7.62 11.56
N SER A 90 -5.88 8.38 12.54
CA SER A 90 -6.45 9.71 12.35
C SER A 90 -5.40 10.78 12.02
N PHE A 91 -4.16 10.63 12.51
CA PHE A 91 -3.09 11.58 12.25
C PHE A 91 -2.30 11.21 10.98
N PRO A 92 -2.23 12.09 9.96
CA PRO A 92 -1.52 11.81 8.71
C PRO A 92 -0.05 11.43 8.90
N MET A 93 0.64 12.08 9.85
CA MET A 93 2.05 11.80 10.16
C MET A 93 2.27 10.38 10.72
N LEU A 94 1.40 9.94 11.63
CA LEU A 94 1.47 8.59 12.20
C LEU A 94 1.09 7.52 11.17
N LYS A 95 0.14 7.85 10.29
CA LYS A 95 -0.21 6.98 9.15
C LYS A 95 0.97 6.82 8.19
N ALA A 96 1.73 7.87 7.90
CA ALA A 96 2.93 7.80 7.07
C ALA A 96 4.00 6.90 7.70
N ILE A 97 4.18 6.98 9.04
CA ILE A 97 5.06 6.08 9.78
C ILE A 97 4.62 4.61 9.61
N LEU A 98 3.33 4.31 9.78
CA LEU A 98 2.83 2.95 9.57
C LEU A 98 3.01 2.49 8.12
N GLN A 99 2.77 3.38 7.15
CA GLN A 99 2.92 3.10 5.72
C GLN A 99 4.36 2.77 5.34
N SER A 100 5.36 3.41 5.96
CA SER A 100 6.77 3.08 5.71
C SER A 100 7.10 1.63 6.03
N VAL A 101 6.60 1.11 7.16
CA VAL A 101 6.85 -0.27 7.59
C VAL A 101 6.09 -1.25 6.68
N THR A 102 4.89 -0.87 6.21
CA THR A 102 4.09 -1.74 5.33
C THR A 102 4.51 -1.69 3.86
N HIS A 103 5.21 -0.65 3.42
CA HIS A 103 5.69 -0.49 2.04
C HIS A 103 6.57 -1.67 1.61
N ASN A 104 7.54 -2.03 2.46
CA ASN A 104 8.50 -3.10 2.20
C ASN A 104 8.17 -4.39 2.99
N LEU A 105 6.90 -4.61 3.34
CA LEU A 105 6.49 -5.73 4.20
C LEU A 105 6.88 -7.09 3.62
N GLN A 106 6.82 -7.26 2.29
CA GLN A 106 7.24 -8.52 1.65
C GLN A 106 8.73 -8.81 1.88
N GLN A 107 9.59 -7.80 1.73
CA GLN A 107 11.03 -7.94 1.97
C GLN A 107 11.32 -8.18 3.45
N LEU A 108 10.60 -7.50 4.34
CA LEU A 108 10.70 -7.68 5.79
C LEU A 108 10.32 -9.12 6.20
N ILE A 109 9.19 -9.64 5.69
CA ILE A 109 8.75 -11.03 5.94
C ILE A 109 9.80 -12.02 5.43
N LEU A 110 10.36 -11.80 4.23
CA LEU A 110 11.39 -12.67 3.67
C LEU A 110 12.67 -12.67 4.52
N THR A 111 13.05 -11.51 5.05
CA THR A 111 14.21 -11.35 5.94
C THR A 111 13.99 -12.04 7.28
N ILE A 112 12.79 -11.94 7.87
CA ILE A 112 12.42 -12.68 9.07
C ILE A 112 12.44 -14.19 8.80
N MET A 113 11.95 -14.64 7.64
CA MET A 113 12.00 -16.05 7.25
C MET A 113 13.46 -16.55 7.16
N MET A 114 14.35 -15.78 6.53
CA MET A 114 15.78 -16.09 6.48
C MET A 114 16.39 -16.20 7.89
N MET A 115 16.06 -15.26 8.78
CA MET A 115 16.50 -15.28 10.19
C MET A 115 16.02 -16.55 10.90
N LEU A 116 14.76 -16.94 10.75
CA LEU A 116 14.22 -18.16 11.35
C LEU A 116 14.96 -19.40 10.85
N VAL A 117 15.29 -19.47 9.55
CA VAL A 117 16.07 -20.59 8.98
C VAL A 117 17.47 -20.64 9.59
N VAL A 118 18.18 -19.51 9.67
CA VAL A 118 19.53 -19.47 10.26
C VAL A 118 19.48 -19.86 11.74
N VAL A 119 18.58 -19.29 12.52
CA VAL A 119 18.39 -19.61 13.94
C VAL A 119 18.04 -21.09 14.13
N TYR A 120 17.23 -21.67 13.24
CA TYR A 120 16.92 -23.10 13.27
C TYR A 120 18.16 -23.97 13.03
N LEU A 121 19.02 -23.62 12.07
CA LEU A 121 20.28 -24.35 11.85
C LEU A 121 21.18 -24.31 13.09
N TYR A 122 21.31 -23.14 13.72
CA TYR A 122 22.02 -22.98 15.00
C TYR A 122 21.39 -23.85 16.10
N ALA A 123 20.06 -23.87 16.23
CA ALA A 123 19.37 -24.72 17.19
C ALA A 123 19.59 -26.22 16.95
N VAL A 124 19.65 -26.68 15.69
CA VAL A 124 19.98 -28.08 15.35
C VAL A 124 21.40 -28.42 15.77
N LEU A 125 22.37 -27.53 15.50
CA LEU A 125 23.76 -27.73 15.90
C LEU A 125 23.90 -27.79 17.43
N ALA A 126 23.26 -26.85 18.14
CA ALA A 126 23.22 -26.86 19.59
C ALA A 126 22.58 -28.13 20.16
N PHE A 127 21.46 -28.57 19.60
CA PHE A 127 20.74 -29.76 20.07
C PHE A 127 21.55 -31.06 19.90
N ASN A 128 22.33 -31.18 18.82
CA ASN A 128 23.11 -32.39 18.56
C ASN A 128 24.48 -32.39 19.25
N PHE A 129 25.19 -31.25 19.26
CA PHE A 129 26.59 -31.20 19.72
C PHE A 129 26.76 -30.53 21.08
N PHE A 130 25.93 -29.54 21.42
CA PHE A 130 26.10 -28.73 22.62
C PHE A 130 25.00 -28.95 23.67
N ARG A 131 24.21 -30.02 23.55
CA ARG A 131 23.03 -30.28 24.41
C ARG A 131 23.32 -30.20 25.91
N LYS A 132 24.50 -30.63 26.33
CA LYS A 132 24.94 -30.59 27.74
C LYS A 132 24.96 -29.19 28.34
N PHE A 133 25.22 -28.15 27.54
CA PHE A 133 25.26 -26.76 27.98
C PHE A 133 23.88 -26.12 28.11
N TYR A 134 22.83 -26.77 27.60
CA TYR A 134 21.44 -26.26 27.60
C TYR A 134 20.52 -27.03 28.55
N VAL A 135 21.07 -28.01 29.26
CA VAL A 135 20.35 -28.85 30.21
C VAL A 135 21.16 -28.81 31.48
N GLN A 136 20.79 -27.89 32.38
CA GLN A 136 21.39 -27.81 33.70
C GLN A 136 20.67 -28.81 34.61
N GLU A 137 21.43 -29.67 35.28
CA GLU A 137 20.90 -30.47 36.37
C GLU A 137 20.72 -29.53 37.57
N GLY A 138 19.48 -29.41 38.07
CA GLY A 138 19.18 -28.55 39.21
C GLY A 138 19.95 -29.03 40.45
N GLU A 139 20.38 -28.10 41.30
CA GLU A 139 20.92 -28.44 42.61
C GLU A 139 19.86 -29.15 43.47
N ASP A 140 20.32 -29.97 44.43
CA ASP A 140 19.52 -30.87 45.26
C ASP A 140 18.17 -30.28 45.73
N GLY A 141 17.10 -30.57 44.99
CA GLY A 141 15.72 -30.19 45.31
C GLY A 141 15.01 -29.27 44.30
N GLU A 142 15.72 -28.73 43.30
CA GLU A 142 15.12 -27.90 42.24
C GLU A 142 14.89 -28.68 40.93
N GLU A 143 13.85 -28.31 40.18
CA GLU A 143 13.61 -28.92 38.87
C GLU A 143 14.72 -28.52 37.88
N PRO A 144 15.28 -29.47 37.12
CA PRO A 144 16.37 -29.18 36.18
C PRO A 144 15.92 -28.21 35.09
N ASP A 145 16.74 -27.21 34.77
CA ASP A 145 16.44 -26.24 33.72
C ASP A 145 16.79 -26.83 32.34
N ARG A 146 15.75 -27.33 31.66
CA ARG A 146 15.90 -28.05 30.38
C ARG A 146 15.49 -27.20 29.19
N LYS A 147 16.37 -26.27 28.77
CA LYS A 147 16.13 -25.41 27.60
C LYS A 147 16.10 -26.18 26.27
N CYS A 148 16.93 -27.22 26.13
CA CYS A 148 16.99 -28.06 24.91
C CYS A 148 16.67 -29.55 25.18
N HIS A 149 15.51 -29.84 25.79
CA HIS A 149 15.03 -31.24 25.91
C HIS A 149 14.43 -31.77 24.60
N ASN A 150 13.60 -30.95 23.94
CA ASN A 150 12.96 -31.21 22.66
C ASN A 150 13.45 -30.21 21.61
N MET A 151 13.45 -30.62 20.34
CA MET A 151 13.90 -29.79 19.23
C MET A 151 13.12 -28.46 19.13
N LEU A 152 11.80 -28.51 19.34
CA LEU A 152 10.94 -27.32 19.31
C LEU A 152 11.29 -26.34 20.44
N THR A 153 11.48 -26.84 21.67
CA THR A 153 11.85 -26.00 22.82
C THR A 153 13.23 -25.36 22.63
N CYS A 154 14.17 -26.12 22.08
CA CYS A 154 15.51 -25.60 21.75
C CYS A 154 15.44 -24.49 20.69
N PHE A 155 14.64 -24.67 19.65
CA PHE A 155 14.42 -23.64 18.63
C PHE A 155 13.76 -22.38 19.20
N ILE A 156 12.68 -22.54 19.98
CA ILE A 156 12.00 -21.41 20.62
C ILE A 156 12.96 -20.66 21.55
N TYR A 157 13.80 -21.37 22.29
CA TYR A 157 14.80 -20.75 23.16
C TYR A 157 15.82 -19.92 22.37
N HIS A 158 16.37 -20.45 21.26
CA HIS A 158 17.29 -19.69 20.40
C HIS A 158 16.61 -18.48 19.75
N PHE A 159 15.36 -18.63 19.31
CA PHE A 159 14.62 -17.54 18.69
C PHE A 159 14.23 -16.44 19.69
N TYR A 160 13.75 -16.83 20.88
CA TYR A 160 13.28 -15.88 21.89
C TYR A 160 14.41 -15.27 22.72
N ALA A 161 15.30 -16.09 23.27
CA ALA A 161 16.40 -15.61 24.11
C ALA A 161 17.60 -15.20 23.25
N GLY A 162 18.02 -16.04 22.31
CA GLY A 162 19.21 -15.79 21.49
C GLY A 162 19.12 -14.54 20.62
N VAL A 163 18.02 -14.31 19.90
CA VAL A 163 17.85 -13.12 19.04
C VAL A 163 17.64 -11.84 19.86
N ARG A 164 17.08 -11.94 21.06
CA ARG A 164 16.76 -10.80 21.93
C ARG A 164 17.95 -10.37 22.79
N ALA A 165 18.83 -11.31 23.16
CA ALA A 165 20.05 -11.03 23.90
C ALA A 165 21.02 -10.23 23.02
N GLY A 166 21.45 -9.07 23.52
CA GLY A 166 22.26 -8.12 22.77
C GLY A 166 23.64 -8.66 22.36
N GLY A 167 24.21 -9.61 23.10
CA GLY A 167 25.45 -10.33 22.77
C GLY A 167 25.22 -11.71 22.14
N GLY A 168 23.97 -12.07 21.82
CA GLY A 168 23.59 -13.36 21.26
C GLY A 168 23.39 -14.45 22.32
N ILE A 169 23.38 -15.72 21.87
CA ILE A 169 23.02 -16.87 22.71
C ILE A 169 24.02 -17.15 23.86
N GLY A 170 25.25 -16.65 23.75
CA GLY A 170 26.29 -16.81 24.78
C GLY A 170 26.01 -16.02 26.07
N ASP A 171 25.21 -14.95 26.02
CA ASP A 171 24.86 -14.16 27.21
C ASP A 171 23.91 -14.91 28.17
N GLU A 172 23.14 -15.86 27.63
CA GLU A 172 22.09 -16.58 28.36
C GLU A 172 22.57 -17.95 28.85
N LEU A 173 23.76 -18.37 28.46
CA LEU A 173 24.30 -19.69 28.75
C LEU A 173 25.54 -19.57 29.63
N GLU A 174 25.81 -20.62 30.39
CA GLU A 174 27.00 -20.67 31.23
C GLU A 174 28.28 -20.58 30.39
N PRO A 175 29.31 -19.92 30.93
CA PRO A 175 30.56 -19.76 30.22
C PRO A 175 31.23 -21.13 29.99
N PRO A 176 31.83 -21.36 28.81
CA PRO A 176 32.31 -22.69 28.42
C PRO A 176 33.68 -23.07 29.01
N TYR A 177 34.21 -22.31 29.97
CA TYR A 177 35.57 -22.46 30.48
C TYR A 177 35.79 -23.82 31.15
N GLY A 178 36.86 -24.52 30.75
CA GLY A 178 37.29 -25.75 31.40
C GLY A 178 36.58 -27.02 30.93
N ASP A 179 35.77 -26.94 29.86
CA ASP A 179 35.16 -28.09 29.21
C ASP A 179 35.89 -28.50 27.91
N GLU A 180 35.83 -29.77 27.53
CA GLU A 180 36.47 -30.28 26.30
C GLU A 180 35.95 -29.62 25.01
N LEU A 181 34.74 -29.05 25.04
CA LEU A 181 34.12 -28.34 23.92
C LEU A 181 34.25 -26.81 24.04
N GLU A 182 35.16 -26.29 24.85
CA GLU A 182 35.34 -24.85 25.07
C GLU A 182 35.54 -24.05 23.76
N TYR A 183 36.54 -24.42 22.97
CA TYR A 183 36.83 -23.77 21.69
C TYR A 183 35.68 -23.85 20.67
N PRO A 184 35.13 -25.04 20.34
CA PRO A 184 34.02 -25.12 19.39
C PRO A 184 32.77 -24.38 19.88
N ARG A 185 32.54 -24.31 21.19
CA ARG A 185 31.44 -23.55 21.78
C ARG A 185 31.65 -22.05 21.65
N MET A 186 32.86 -21.55 21.90
CA MET A 186 33.21 -20.14 21.72
C MET A 186 33.04 -19.70 20.26
N PHE A 187 33.49 -20.50 19.29
CA PHE A 187 33.26 -20.20 17.87
C PHE A 187 31.78 -20.19 17.49
N TYR A 188 30.99 -21.11 18.06
CA TYR A 188 29.54 -21.15 17.89
C TYR A 188 28.89 -19.84 18.37
N ASP A 189 29.18 -19.40 19.60
CA ASP A 189 28.60 -18.19 20.19
C ASP A 189 29.00 -16.91 19.42
N ILE A 190 30.28 -16.76 19.07
CA ILE A 190 30.77 -15.62 18.29
C ILE A 190 30.14 -15.60 16.89
N SER A 191 30.02 -16.75 16.23
CA SER A 191 29.40 -16.83 14.91
C SER A 191 27.91 -16.48 14.96
N PHE A 192 27.19 -16.95 15.98
CA PHE A 192 25.78 -16.62 16.19
C PHE A 192 25.60 -15.11 16.38
N PHE A 193 26.43 -14.49 17.23
CA PHE A 193 26.41 -13.04 17.44
C PHE A 193 26.67 -12.27 16.14
N LEU A 194 27.69 -12.64 15.38
CA LEU A 194 28.03 -11.94 14.13
C LEU A 194 26.94 -12.09 13.07
N PHE A 195 26.47 -13.29 12.79
CA PHE A 195 25.51 -13.52 11.71
C PHE A 195 24.09 -13.07 12.09
N VAL A 196 23.60 -13.43 13.27
CA VAL A 196 22.21 -13.16 13.65
C VAL A 196 22.06 -11.74 14.17
N ILE A 197 22.89 -11.32 15.13
CA ILE A 197 22.72 -10.02 15.80
C ILE A 197 23.32 -8.88 14.98
N ILE A 198 24.55 -9.01 14.51
CA ILE A 198 25.19 -7.89 13.79
C ILE A 198 24.70 -7.78 12.35
N ILE A 199 24.62 -8.88 11.61
CA ILE A 199 24.27 -8.82 10.18
C ILE A 199 22.75 -8.81 9.98
N LEU A 200 22.02 -9.85 10.43
CA LEU A 200 20.61 -10.01 10.08
C LEU A 200 19.69 -8.95 10.72
N LEU A 201 19.92 -8.55 11.97
CA LEU A 201 19.15 -7.46 12.60
C LEU A 201 19.47 -6.11 11.95
N ALA A 202 20.72 -5.85 11.56
CA ALA A 202 21.09 -4.61 10.87
C ALA A 202 20.44 -4.52 9.48
N ILE A 203 20.35 -5.63 8.73
CA ILE A 203 19.61 -5.67 7.47
C ILE A 203 18.13 -5.34 7.71
N MET A 204 17.51 -5.93 8.73
CA MET A 204 16.11 -5.66 9.06
C MET A 204 15.84 -4.17 9.38
N GLN A 205 16.70 -3.56 10.20
CA GLN A 205 16.61 -2.12 10.50
C GLN A 205 16.89 -1.27 9.26
N GLY A 206 17.88 -1.65 8.45
CA GLY A 206 18.23 -0.99 7.19
C GLY A 206 17.04 -0.93 6.21
N LEU A 207 16.30 -2.03 6.05
CA LEU A 207 15.11 -2.08 5.19
C LEU A 207 14.00 -1.10 5.63
N ILE A 208 13.85 -0.89 6.94
CA ILE A 208 12.88 0.07 7.48
C ILE A 208 13.35 1.50 7.18
N ILE A 209 14.63 1.81 7.40
CA ILE A 209 15.21 3.13 7.11
C ILE A 209 15.10 3.45 5.62
N ASP A 210 15.38 2.48 4.76
CA ASP A 210 15.28 2.62 3.30
C ASP A 210 13.84 2.94 2.87
N ALA A 211 12.84 2.23 3.43
CA ALA A 211 11.43 2.51 3.16
C ALA A 211 11.00 3.93 3.56
N PHE A 212 11.52 4.45 4.68
CA PHE A 212 11.30 5.84 5.09
C PHE A 212 11.96 6.84 4.13
N GLY A 213 13.17 6.52 3.65
CA GLY A 213 13.87 7.31 2.64
C GLY A 213 13.08 7.38 1.34
N GLU A 214 12.65 6.25 0.81
CA GLU A 214 11.91 6.18 -0.46
C GLU A 214 10.59 6.97 -0.42
N LEU A 215 9.80 6.84 0.65
CA LEU A 215 8.54 7.59 0.78
C LEU A 215 8.77 9.11 0.83
N ARG A 216 9.88 9.54 1.42
CA ARG A 216 10.27 10.95 1.44
C ARG A 216 10.66 11.42 0.03
N ASP A 217 11.46 10.64 -0.69
CA ASP A 217 11.91 10.97 -2.04
C ASP A 217 10.73 11.02 -3.03
N GLN A 218 9.74 10.14 -2.88
CA GLN A 218 8.49 10.17 -3.67
C GLN A 218 7.70 11.47 -3.42
N GLN A 219 7.61 11.93 -2.18
CA GLN A 219 6.93 13.18 -1.86
C GLN A 219 7.68 14.41 -2.38
N GLU A 220 9.00 14.40 -2.27
CA GLU A 220 9.87 15.48 -2.75
C GLU A 220 9.81 15.58 -4.28
N SER A 221 9.98 14.48 -5.00
CA SER A 221 9.90 14.43 -6.46
C SER A 221 8.53 14.85 -7.01
N ALA A 222 7.43 14.47 -6.35
CA ALA A 222 6.09 14.92 -6.74
C ALA A 222 5.92 16.44 -6.59
N THR A 223 6.50 17.03 -5.54
CA THR A 223 6.47 18.48 -5.28
C THR A 223 7.34 19.21 -6.30
N GLU A 224 8.56 18.72 -6.52
CA GLU A 224 9.49 19.28 -7.50
C GLU A 224 8.91 19.26 -8.92
N LYS A 225 8.19 18.20 -9.31
CA LYS A 225 7.55 18.13 -10.63
C LYS A 225 6.49 19.23 -10.84
N LEU A 226 5.70 19.52 -9.80
CA LEU A 226 4.68 20.58 -9.85
C LEU A 226 5.30 21.98 -9.88
N GLU A 227 6.48 22.15 -9.30
CA GLU A 227 7.21 23.43 -9.28
C GLU A 227 8.05 23.66 -10.54
N SER A 228 8.55 22.60 -11.17
CA SER A 228 9.46 22.67 -12.32
C SER A 228 8.76 22.62 -13.69
N SER A 229 7.54 22.10 -13.77
CA SER A 229 6.81 21.91 -15.03
C SER A 229 5.31 22.08 -14.85
N CYS A 230 4.61 22.49 -15.92
CA CYS A 230 3.15 22.59 -15.88
C CYS A 230 2.52 21.20 -15.97
N PHE A 231 1.62 20.86 -15.03
CA PHE A 231 0.94 19.56 -14.99
C PHE A 231 0.14 19.21 -16.27
N ILE A 232 -0.38 20.20 -16.99
CA ILE A 232 -1.26 19.97 -18.15
C ILE A 232 -0.46 19.84 -19.45
N CYS A 233 0.47 20.76 -19.71
CA CYS A 233 1.21 20.78 -20.98
C CYS A 233 2.62 20.19 -20.89
N ASP A 234 3.10 19.84 -19.69
CA ASP A 234 4.43 19.27 -19.43
C ASP A 234 5.60 20.18 -19.88
N ILE A 235 5.34 21.47 -20.11
CA ILE A 235 6.37 22.44 -20.45
C ILE A 235 7.07 22.91 -19.17
N GLY A 236 8.40 22.89 -19.19
CA GLY A 236 9.24 23.32 -18.07
C GLY A 236 9.13 24.82 -17.80
N LYS A 237 9.23 25.17 -16.51
CA LYS A 237 9.20 26.54 -15.96
C LYS A 237 10.18 27.48 -16.67
N GLU A 238 11.35 26.97 -17.03
CA GLU A 238 12.41 27.65 -17.82
C GLU A 238 11.85 28.40 -19.05
N THR A 239 10.85 27.83 -19.72
CA THR A 239 10.25 28.42 -20.92
C THR A 239 9.42 29.67 -20.58
N PHE A 240 8.71 29.64 -19.45
CA PHE A 240 7.79 30.69 -19.05
C PHE A 240 8.49 31.81 -18.25
N ASP A 241 9.57 31.48 -17.55
CA ASP A 241 10.34 32.42 -16.74
C ASP A 241 11.17 33.43 -17.57
N ARG A 242 11.12 33.33 -18.91
CA ARG A 242 11.52 34.42 -19.82
C ARG A 242 10.78 35.72 -19.50
N MET A 243 9.55 35.61 -18.98
CA MET A 243 8.75 36.72 -18.47
C MET A 243 8.69 36.70 -16.94
N PRO A 244 8.67 37.86 -16.27
CA PRO A 244 8.62 37.92 -14.82
C PRO A 244 7.34 37.28 -14.28
N ARG A 245 7.49 36.23 -13.45
CA ARG A 245 6.39 35.40 -12.93
C ARG A 245 5.56 34.70 -14.02
N GLY A 246 6.15 34.44 -15.19
CA GLY A 246 5.44 33.81 -16.30
C GLY A 246 4.87 32.44 -15.94
N PHE A 247 5.61 31.60 -15.23
CA PHE A 247 5.14 30.27 -14.84
C PHE A 247 3.95 30.31 -13.86
N GLU A 248 3.99 31.21 -12.88
CA GLU A 248 2.88 31.37 -11.91
C GLU A 248 1.60 31.83 -12.63
N ILE A 249 1.72 32.76 -13.58
CA ILE A 249 0.59 33.21 -14.40
C ILE A 249 0.07 32.06 -15.26
N HIS A 250 0.96 31.31 -15.91
CA HIS A 250 0.58 30.17 -16.74
C HIS A 250 -0.23 29.13 -15.95
N VAL A 251 0.24 28.71 -14.77
CA VAL A 251 -0.46 27.70 -13.95
C VAL A 251 -1.76 28.24 -13.34
N THR A 252 -1.84 29.52 -12.98
CA THR A 252 -3.02 30.07 -12.29
C THR A 252 -4.10 30.61 -13.22
N LYS A 253 -3.73 31.12 -14.41
CA LYS A 253 -4.64 31.78 -15.36
C LYS A 253 -4.90 30.96 -16.62
N GLU A 254 -3.88 30.29 -17.17
CA GLU A 254 -4.02 29.53 -18.42
C GLU A 254 -4.37 28.07 -18.12
N HIS A 255 -3.45 27.33 -17.50
CA HIS A 255 -3.57 25.90 -17.19
C HIS A 255 -3.92 25.65 -15.73
N ASN A 256 -4.96 26.33 -15.24
CA ASN A 256 -5.48 26.06 -13.91
C ASN A 256 -6.28 24.76 -13.91
N PHE A 257 -5.82 23.76 -13.17
CA PHE A 257 -6.45 22.43 -13.09
C PHE A 257 -7.92 22.50 -12.67
N ALA A 258 -8.32 23.46 -11.82
CA ALA A 258 -9.71 23.60 -11.37
C ALA A 258 -10.64 24.06 -12.50
N ASN A 259 -10.14 24.88 -13.43
CA ASN A 259 -10.94 25.37 -14.55
C ASN A 259 -11.34 24.23 -15.50
N TYR A 260 -10.49 23.21 -15.68
CA TYR A 260 -10.84 22.02 -16.46
C TYR A 260 -12.03 21.26 -15.85
N LEU A 261 -12.06 21.13 -14.53
CA LEU A 261 -13.19 20.50 -13.83
C LEU A 261 -14.47 21.33 -13.97
N PHE A 262 -14.38 22.65 -13.79
CA PHE A 262 -15.53 23.54 -13.96
C PHE A 262 -16.04 23.57 -15.40
N PHE A 263 -15.15 23.50 -16.38
CA PHE A 263 -15.52 23.42 -17.79
C PHE A 263 -16.25 22.12 -18.11
N LEU A 264 -15.79 20.97 -17.62
CA LEU A 264 -16.51 19.71 -17.77
C LEU A 264 -17.89 19.76 -17.10
N GLN A 265 -18.00 20.32 -15.89
CA GLN A 265 -19.29 20.51 -15.23
C GLN A 265 -20.22 21.45 -16.01
N HIS A 266 -19.68 22.50 -16.62
CA HIS A 266 -20.43 23.41 -17.48
C HIS A 266 -21.02 22.68 -18.70
N LEU A 267 -20.21 21.86 -19.39
CA LEU A 267 -20.67 21.05 -20.52
C LEU A 267 -21.75 20.04 -20.13
N VAL A 268 -21.66 19.44 -18.93
CA VAL A 268 -22.66 18.47 -18.46
C VAL A 268 -24.00 19.13 -18.14
N ASN A 269 -24.01 20.37 -17.64
CA ASN A 269 -25.23 21.06 -17.22
C ASN A 269 -25.88 21.92 -18.30
N LYS A 270 -25.16 22.21 -19.38
CA LYS A 270 -25.64 23.04 -20.50
C LYS A 270 -26.34 22.17 -21.54
N ASP A 271 -27.42 22.69 -22.10
CA ASP A 271 -28.21 22.01 -23.13
C ASP A 271 -27.43 21.83 -24.43
N GLU A 272 -27.56 20.66 -25.05
CA GLU A 272 -26.78 20.27 -26.24
C GLU A 272 -26.99 21.23 -27.44
N THR A 273 -28.18 21.84 -27.53
CA THR A 273 -28.52 22.80 -28.60
C THR A 273 -27.88 24.17 -28.43
N GLU A 274 -27.36 24.48 -27.23
CA GLU A 274 -26.75 25.78 -26.91
C GLU A 274 -25.21 25.74 -26.96
N TYR A 275 -24.63 24.59 -27.32
CA TYR A 275 -23.19 24.47 -27.45
C TYR A 275 -22.65 25.38 -28.55
N THR A 276 -21.56 26.07 -28.24
CA THR A 276 -20.72 26.74 -29.25
C THR A 276 -19.93 25.69 -30.04
N GLY A 277 -19.41 26.03 -31.22
CA GLY A 277 -18.68 25.06 -32.05
C GLY A 277 -17.46 24.43 -31.35
N GLN A 278 -16.76 25.17 -30.49
CA GLN A 278 -15.65 24.64 -29.70
C GLN A 278 -16.13 23.70 -28.58
N GLU A 279 -17.25 24.04 -27.93
CA GLU A 279 -17.86 23.18 -26.90
C GLU A 279 -18.36 21.87 -27.50
N THR A 280 -19.00 21.92 -28.68
CA THR A 280 -19.43 20.73 -29.42
C THR A 280 -18.24 19.82 -29.73
N TYR A 281 -17.13 20.38 -30.21
CA TYR A 281 -15.90 19.63 -30.50
C TYR A 281 -15.36 18.90 -29.27
N VAL A 282 -15.24 19.60 -28.13
CA VAL A 282 -14.74 18.97 -26.89
C VAL A 282 -15.75 17.94 -26.36
N ARG A 283 -17.06 18.20 -26.49
CA ARG A 283 -18.09 17.27 -26.04
C ARG A 283 -18.05 15.95 -26.83
N GLU A 284 -17.91 16.04 -28.15
CA GLU A 284 -17.78 14.86 -29.02
C GLU A 284 -16.54 14.04 -28.66
N LYS A 285 -15.40 14.68 -28.46
CA LYS A 285 -14.15 14.04 -28.00
C LYS A 285 -14.35 13.35 -26.64
N TYR A 286 -14.99 14.01 -25.68
CA TYR A 286 -15.28 13.46 -24.37
C TYR A 286 -16.18 12.21 -24.42
N ASP A 287 -17.25 12.26 -25.23
CA ASP A 287 -18.18 11.14 -25.39
C ASP A 287 -17.51 9.94 -26.08
N ASN A 288 -16.57 10.21 -27.00
CA ASN A 288 -15.73 9.20 -27.67
C ASN A 288 -14.55 8.70 -26.82
N ARG A 289 -14.34 9.24 -25.60
CA ARG A 289 -13.18 8.94 -24.73
C ARG A 289 -11.84 9.25 -25.40
N ASP A 290 -11.83 10.30 -26.21
CA ASP A 290 -10.66 10.84 -26.90
C ASP A 290 -10.17 12.10 -26.16
N TRP A 291 -8.89 12.12 -25.80
CA TRP A 291 -8.28 13.13 -24.92
C TRP A 291 -7.32 14.06 -25.67
N ASP A 292 -7.30 14.03 -27.01
CA ASP A 292 -6.39 14.81 -27.84
C ASP A 292 -6.59 16.33 -27.75
N PHE A 293 -7.70 16.79 -27.14
CA PHE A 293 -7.96 18.22 -26.95
C PHE A 293 -7.12 18.84 -25.82
N PHE A 294 -6.45 18.04 -24.99
CA PHE A 294 -5.51 18.57 -23.99
C PHE A 294 -4.22 19.08 -24.67
N PRO A 295 -3.70 20.25 -24.28
CA PRO A 295 -2.53 20.85 -24.92
C PRO A 295 -1.23 20.23 -24.40
N VAL A 296 -1.01 18.93 -24.62
CA VAL A 296 0.19 18.23 -24.17
C VAL A 296 1.38 18.61 -25.06
N GLY A 297 2.46 19.11 -24.47
CA GLY A 297 3.68 19.53 -25.17
C GLY A 297 3.60 20.90 -25.85
N GLU A 298 2.44 21.53 -25.85
CA GLU A 298 2.19 22.84 -26.49
C GLU A 298 1.43 23.78 -25.55
N CYS A 299 1.57 25.08 -25.78
CA CYS A 299 0.76 26.09 -25.08
C CYS A 299 0.62 27.33 -25.96
N PHE A 300 -0.35 28.19 -25.62
CA PHE A 300 -0.65 29.38 -26.41
C PHE A 300 0.59 30.26 -26.66
N VAL A 301 1.34 30.57 -25.59
CA VAL A 301 2.55 31.40 -25.71
C VAL A 301 3.60 30.78 -26.63
N LYS A 302 3.83 29.46 -26.52
CA LYS A 302 4.82 28.74 -27.33
C LYS A 302 4.42 28.71 -28.82
N GLN A 303 3.14 28.53 -29.10
CA GLN A 303 2.62 28.49 -30.47
C GLN A 303 2.71 29.86 -31.18
N TYR A 304 2.50 30.96 -30.44
CA TYR A 304 2.45 32.31 -30.98
C TYR A 304 3.70 33.15 -30.64
N GLU A 305 4.78 32.51 -30.17
CA GLU A 305 5.99 33.19 -29.69
C GLU A 305 6.56 34.16 -30.73
N ASP A 306 6.75 33.71 -31.97
CA ASP A 306 7.31 34.53 -33.06
C ASP A 306 6.41 35.74 -33.41
N GLN A 307 5.10 35.62 -33.23
CA GLN A 307 4.14 36.69 -33.55
C GLN A 307 4.04 37.71 -32.43
N LEU A 308 4.11 37.25 -31.17
CA LEU A 308 4.02 38.09 -29.98
C LEU A 308 5.33 38.84 -29.69
N LEU A 309 6.48 38.26 -30.05
CA LEU A 309 7.79 38.91 -29.89
C LEU A 309 8.13 39.91 -31.02
N GLN A 310 7.38 39.89 -32.13
CA GLN A 310 7.53 40.84 -33.24
C GLN A 310 6.66 42.10 -33.10
N SER A 311 5.72 42.13 -32.13
CA SER A 311 4.84 43.27 -31.83
C SER A 311 5.31 44.06 -30.62
#